data_AF-A0ABD2PIT5-F1
#
_entry.id   AF-A0ABD2PIT5-F1
#
_cell.length_a   1.000
_cell.length_b   1.000
_cell.length_c   1.000
_cell.angle_alpha   90.00
_cell.angle_beta   90.00
_cell.angle_gamma   90.00
#
_symmetry.space_group_name_H-M   'P 1'
#
loop_
_entity.id
_entity.type
_entity.pdbx_description
1 polymer ?
#
loop_
_entity_poly.entity_id
_entity_poly.type
_entity_poly.pdbx_seq_one_letter_code
_entity_poly.pdbx_strand_id
1 'polypeptide(L)'
;MLDDYIRAFVAIDRNMNNVIHMDELRMYAREQNWDNEMIKKWMNMFDENRDNQITLAEYCNVLGLHQNQIQDARKNMGNTKTISSEIKIINVAMPLSLQYEITNYVIRMTNQGSYNQKEYDPRQGANDLKAWLDRTYGRAWQVVIVNGSYWMNYSHEPENSF
;
A
#
# COMPACT_ATOMS: atom_id res chain seq x y z
N MET A 1 5.82 -21.11 5.85
CA MET A 1 6.49 -21.32 7.15
C MET A 1 7.06 -20.01 7.68
N LEU A 2 8.21 -19.51 7.22
CA LEU A 2 8.79 -18.24 7.72
C LEU A 2 7.94 -17.01 7.35
N ASP A 3 7.43 -16.98 6.12
CA ASP A 3 6.58 -15.88 5.61
C ASP A 3 5.27 -15.71 6.39
N ASP A 4 4.72 -16.79 6.95
CA ASP A 4 3.46 -16.76 7.69
C ASP A 4 3.64 -16.04 9.04
N TYR A 5 4.80 -16.23 9.68
CA TYR A 5 5.18 -15.52 10.91
C TYR A 5 5.44 -14.04 10.64
N ILE A 6 6.15 -13.71 9.56
CA ILE A 6 6.37 -12.32 9.17
C ILE A 6 5.04 -11.60 8.93
N ARG A 7 4.12 -12.23 8.19
CA ARG A 7 2.78 -11.69 7.93
C ARG A 7 1.97 -11.55 9.21
N ALA A 8 2.04 -12.51 10.12
CA ALA A 8 1.39 -12.43 11.42
C ALA A 8 1.90 -11.24 12.22
N PHE A 9 3.23 -11.03 12.29
CA PHE A 9 3.81 -9.89 13.00
C PHE A 9 3.28 -8.56 12.46
N VAL A 10 3.30 -8.38 11.14
CA VAL A 10 2.81 -7.16 10.49
C VAL A 10 1.30 -6.97 10.69
N ALA A 11 0.53 -8.05 10.73
CA ALA A 11 -0.92 -7.99 10.94
C ALA A 11 -1.32 -7.67 12.40
N ILE A 12 -0.50 -8.11 13.37
CA ILE A 12 -0.72 -7.88 14.80
C ILE A 12 -0.26 -6.46 15.20
N ASP A 13 0.91 -6.02 14.73
CA ASP A 13 1.48 -4.69 15.01
C ASP A 13 0.77 -3.59 14.18
N ARG A 14 -0.45 -3.24 14.61
CA ARG A 14 -1.31 -2.22 13.96
C ARG A 14 -0.83 -0.80 14.21
N ASN A 15 -0.24 -0.55 15.37
CA ASN A 15 0.20 0.78 15.80
C ASN A 15 1.55 1.17 15.19
N MET A 16 2.24 0.24 14.52
CA MET A 16 3.54 0.41 13.88
C MET A 16 4.67 0.83 14.82
N ASN A 17 4.58 0.45 16.09
CA ASN A 17 5.62 0.71 17.08
C ASN A 17 6.72 -0.37 17.07
N ASN A 18 6.61 -1.43 16.24
CA ASN A 18 7.51 -2.58 16.19
C ASN A 18 7.54 -3.40 17.49
N VAL A 19 6.47 -3.32 18.28
CA VAL A 19 6.29 -3.99 19.57
C VAL A 19 4.87 -4.53 19.65
N ILE A 20 4.72 -5.85 19.62
CA ILE A 20 3.41 -6.48 19.78
C ILE A 20 3.08 -6.53 21.26
N HIS A 21 2.09 -5.75 21.67
CA HIS A 21 1.57 -5.83 23.03
C HIS A 21 0.67 -7.06 23.21
N MET A 22 0.61 -7.61 24.42
CA MET A 22 -0.28 -8.73 24.75
C MET A 22 -1.74 -8.47 24.36
N ASP A 23 -2.21 -7.23 24.51
CA ASP A 23 -3.57 -6.85 24.12
C ASP A 23 -3.78 -6.90 22.61
N GLU A 24 -2.79 -6.49 21.80
CA GLU A 24 -2.84 -6.57 20.34
C GLU A 24 -2.85 -8.02 19.87
N LEU A 25 -2.01 -8.87 20.47
CA LEU A 25 -2.00 -10.31 20.20
C LEU A 25 -3.34 -10.96 20.56
N ARG A 26 -3.96 -10.57 21.68
CA ARG A 26 -5.30 -11.05 22.08
C ARG A 26 -6.39 -10.59 21.12
N MET A 27 -6.34 -9.35 20.66
CA MET A 27 -7.28 -8.84 19.66
C MET A 27 -7.17 -9.61 18.35
N TYR A 28 -5.95 -9.80 17.85
CA TYR A 28 -5.70 -10.58 16.64
C TYR A 28 -6.12 -12.05 16.80
N ALA A 29 -5.82 -12.65 17.95
CA ALA A 29 -6.24 -14.02 18.27
C ALA A 29 -7.77 -14.17 18.25
N ARG A 30 -8.52 -13.19 18.76
CA ARG A 30 -9.99 -13.19 18.68
C ARG A 30 -10.49 -13.13 17.24
N GLU A 31 -9.87 -12.29 16.40
CA GLU A 31 -10.24 -12.17 14.98
C GLU A 31 -9.92 -13.44 14.18
N GLN A 32 -8.85 -14.14 14.53
CA GLN A 32 -8.41 -15.37 13.86
C GLN A 32 -8.92 -16.66 14.51
N ASN A 33 -9.80 -16.57 15.54
CA ASN A 33 -10.26 -17.72 16.35
C ASN A 33 -9.11 -18.58 16.91
N TRP A 34 -8.05 -17.94 17.42
CA TRP A 34 -6.97 -18.63 18.11
C TRP A 34 -7.32 -18.88 19.57
N ASP A 35 -7.00 -20.08 20.05
CA ASP A 35 -7.19 -20.45 21.45
C ASP A 35 -6.22 -19.72 22.38
N ASN A 36 -6.63 -19.55 23.64
CA ASN A 36 -5.80 -18.97 24.69
C ASN A 36 -4.47 -19.74 24.90
N GLU A 37 -4.42 -21.02 24.57
CA GLU A 37 -3.18 -21.80 24.60
C GLU A 37 -2.18 -21.37 23.53
N MET A 38 -2.66 -20.98 22.33
CA MET A 38 -1.81 -20.49 21.25
C MET A 38 -1.16 -19.16 21.64
N ILE A 39 -1.91 -18.27 22.30
CA ILE A 39 -1.40 -17.00 22.83
C ILE A 39 -0.31 -17.26 23.87
N LYS A 40 -0.55 -18.16 24.84
CA LYS A 40 0.46 -18.52 25.85
C LYS A 40 1.72 -19.11 25.22
N LYS A 41 1.57 -19.95 24.20
CA LYS A 41 2.69 -20.50 23.41
C LYS A 41 3.47 -19.40 22.71
N TRP A 42 2.78 -18.45 22.07
CA TRP A 42 3.42 -17.30 21.43
C TRP A 42 4.23 -16.46 22.42
N MET A 43 3.62 -16.09 23.56
CA MET A 43 4.34 -15.37 24.61
C MET A 43 5.55 -16.18 25.10
N ASN A 44 5.38 -17.46 25.41
CA ASN A 44 6.50 -18.27 25.90
C ASN A 44 7.61 -18.52 24.86
N MET A 45 7.31 -18.37 23.56
CA MET A 45 8.31 -18.51 22.50
C MET A 45 9.01 -17.20 22.17
N PHE A 46 8.30 -16.07 22.19
CA PHE A 46 8.79 -14.80 21.67
C PHE A 46 9.04 -13.72 22.75
N ASP A 47 8.41 -13.81 23.91
CA ASP A 47 8.58 -12.88 25.04
C ASP A 47 9.67 -13.43 25.98
N GLU A 48 10.93 -13.21 25.62
CA GLU A 48 12.10 -13.70 26.36
C GLU A 48 12.25 -12.97 27.72
N ASN A 49 11.92 -11.67 27.75
CA ASN A 49 12.08 -10.81 28.91
C ASN A 49 10.86 -10.83 29.87
N ARG A 50 9.74 -11.46 29.45
CA ARG A 50 8.46 -11.57 30.18
C ARG A 50 7.84 -10.22 30.54
N ASP A 51 8.06 -9.20 29.71
CA ASP A 51 7.51 -7.86 29.91
C ASP A 51 6.09 -7.71 29.33
N ASN A 52 5.52 -8.81 28.82
CA ASN A 52 4.23 -8.90 28.11
C ASN A 52 4.21 -8.15 26.77
N GLN A 53 5.37 -7.92 26.17
CA GLN A 53 5.55 -7.25 24.89
C GLN A 53 6.56 -8.05 24.06
N ILE A 54 6.20 -8.34 22.81
CA ILE A 54 7.10 -9.02 21.89
C ILE A 54 7.71 -7.95 20.99
N THR A 55 8.95 -7.57 21.27
CA THR A 55 9.66 -6.63 20.41
C THR A 55 10.07 -7.29 19.10
N LEU A 56 10.20 -6.48 18.04
CA LEU A 56 10.71 -6.95 16.75
C LEU A 56 12.05 -7.67 16.88
N ALA A 57 12.92 -7.23 17.79
CA ALA A 57 14.23 -7.84 18.03
C ALA A 57 14.11 -9.26 18.59
N GLU A 58 13.26 -9.47 19.60
CA GLU A 58 13.01 -10.80 20.17
C GLU A 58 12.36 -11.73 19.15
N TYR A 59 11.39 -11.21 18.41
CA TYR A 59 10.74 -11.95 17.33
C TYR A 59 11.72 -12.40 16.24
N CYS A 60 12.64 -11.51 15.87
CA CYS A 60 13.70 -11.80 14.91
C CYS A 60 14.70 -12.84 15.43
N ASN A 61 15.11 -12.71 16.69
CA ASN A 61 16.06 -13.63 17.32
C ASN A 61 15.53 -15.07 17.36
N VAL A 62 14.26 -15.26 17.71
CA VAL A 62 13.65 -16.60 17.83
C VAL A 62 13.46 -17.27 16.47
N LEU A 63 13.07 -16.51 15.44
CA LEU A 63 12.83 -17.04 14.09
C LEU A 63 14.08 -17.07 13.21
N GLY A 64 15.21 -16.54 13.67
CA GLY A 64 16.40 -16.34 12.84
C GLY A 64 16.18 -15.36 11.69
N LEU A 65 15.26 -14.40 11.88
CA LEU A 65 14.90 -13.40 10.90
C LEU A 65 15.76 -12.15 11.04
N HIS A 66 15.94 -11.43 9.93
CA HIS A 66 16.49 -10.08 9.97
C HIS A 66 15.36 -9.06 9.99
N GLN A 67 15.50 -7.99 10.78
CA GLN A 67 14.53 -6.89 10.86
C GLN A 67 14.17 -6.32 9.49
N ASN A 68 15.13 -6.32 8.55
CA ASN A 68 14.93 -5.92 7.16
C ASN A 68 13.81 -6.72 6.48
N GLN A 69 13.70 -8.03 6.72
CA GLN A 69 12.65 -8.86 6.10
C GLN A 69 11.25 -8.47 6.59
N ILE A 70 11.10 -8.12 7.87
CA ILE A 70 9.83 -7.66 8.42
C ILE A 70 9.51 -6.25 7.92
N GLN A 71 10.51 -5.37 7.83
CA GLN A 71 10.32 -4.05 7.23
C GLN A 71 9.95 -4.12 5.75
N ASP A 72 10.55 -5.04 4.99
CA ASP A 72 10.24 -5.25 3.58
C ASP A 72 8.85 -5.85 3.40
N ALA A 73 8.47 -6.84 4.22
CA ALA A 73 7.11 -7.35 4.26
C ALA A 73 6.09 -6.29 4.67
N ARG A 74 6.44 -5.40 5.61
CA ARG A 74 5.61 -4.26 6.02
C ARG A 74 5.47 -3.24 4.90
N LYS A 75 6.54 -2.92 4.18
CA LYS A 75 6.48 -2.09 2.98
C LYS A 75 5.63 -2.75 1.89
N ASN A 76 5.68 -4.06 1.76
CA ASN A 76 4.89 -4.80 0.77
C ASN A 76 3.41 -4.95 1.17
N MET A 77 3.09 -5.13 2.46
CA MET A 77 1.71 -5.19 2.99
C MET A 77 1.07 -3.81 3.13
N GLY A 78 1.81 -2.80 3.59
CA GLY A 78 1.39 -1.39 3.57
C GLY A 78 1.29 -0.83 2.14
N ASN A 79 1.89 -1.51 1.16
CA ASN A 79 1.69 -1.27 -0.27
C ASN A 79 0.55 -2.11 -0.89
N THR A 80 -0.42 -2.62 -0.11
CA THR A 80 -1.78 -2.73 -0.66
C THR A 80 -2.39 -1.33 -0.77
N LYS A 81 -1.70 -0.48 -1.54
CA LYS A 81 -2.19 0.73 -2.18
C LYS A 81 -3.27 0.27 -3.16
N THR A 82 -4.43 -0.12 -2.65
CA THR A 82 -5.58 -0.49 -3.47
C THR A 82 -6.07 0.76 -4.16
N ILE A 83 -6.19 0.67 -5.48
CA ILE A 83 -6.77 1.74 -6.30
C ILE A 83 -8.23 1.86 -5.86
N SER A 84 -8.70 3.10 -5.66
CA SER A 84 -10.08 3.36 -5.25
C SER A 84 -11.06 2.60 -6.15
N SER A 85 -12.08 1.97 -5.56
CA SER A 85 -13.12 1.24 -6.30
C SER A 85 -13.89 2.12 -7.29
N GLU A 86 -13.78 3.44 -7.17
CA GLU A 86 -14.36 4.44 -8.07
C GLU A 86 -13.63 4.54 -9.42
N ILE A 87 -12.41 4.00 -9.53
CA ILE A 87 -11.60 4.05 -10.75
C ILE A 87 -11.53 2.66 -11.38
N LYS A 88 -11.99 2.57 -12.63
CA LYS A 88 -11.81 1.39 -13.47
C LYS A 88 -10.62 1.60 -14.40
N ILE A 89 -9.55 0.85 -14.18
CA ILE A 89 -8.42 0.81 -15.10
C ILE A 89 -8.84 0.00 -16.33
N ILE A 90 -8.70 0.61 -17.51
CA ILE A 90 -8.97 -0.05 -18.79
C ILE A 90 -7.74 -0.81 -19.25
N ASN A 91 -6.56 -0.18 -19.13
CA ASN A 91 -5.28 -0.75 -19.54
C ASN A 91 -4.18 -0.03 -18.72
N VAL A 92 -3.15 -0.74 -18.23
CA VAL A 92 -1.95 -0.12 -17.62
C VAL A 92 -0.63 -0.93 -17.79
N ALA A 93 0.51 -0.28 -18.10
CA ALA A 93 1.87 -0.86 -17.96
C ALA A 93 2.73 0.07 -17.12
N MET A 94 2.43 0.08 -15.83
CA MET A 94 3.29 0.67 -14.83
C MET A 94 3.12 -0.06 -13.50
N PRO A 95 4.10 0.01 -12.58
CA PRO A 95 4.00 -0.63 -11.27
C PRO A 95 2.79 -0.12 -10.48
N LEU A 96 2.15 -0.99 -9.69
CA LEU A 96 0.95 -0.65 -8.88
C LEU A 96 1.15 0.56 -7.96
N SER A 97 2.36 0.76 -7.45
CA SER A 97 2.73 1.93 -6.66
C SER A 97 2.52 3.24 -7.42
N LEU A 98 2.89 3.27 -8.70
CA LEU A 98 2.71 4.41 -9.59
C LEU A 98 1.24 4.61 -9.97
N GLN A 99 0.53 3.51 -10.23
CA GLN A 99 -0.92 3.54 -10.48
C GLN A 99 -1.68 4.21 -9.34
N TYR A 100 -1.40 3.82 -8.10
CA TYR A 100 -2.02 4.41 -6.94
C TYR A 100 -1.75 5.91 -6.79
N GLU A 101 -0.51 6.35 -7.03
CA GLU A 101 -0.16 7.77 -6.92
C GLU A 101 -0.89 8.62 -7.96
N ILE A 102 -0.90 8.16 -9.21
CA ILE A 102 -1.56 8.86 -10.31
C ILE A 102 -3.07 8.89 -10.08
N THR A 103 -3.69 7.74 -9.76
CA THR A 103 -5.14 7.66 -9.51
C THR A 103 -5.59 8.53 -8.34
N ASN A 104 -4.85 8.54 -7.23
CA ASN A 104 -5.17 9.42 -6.10
C ASN A 104 -5.01 10.90 -6.44
N TYR A 105 -4.00 11.25 -7.23
CA TYR A 105 -3.81 12.61 -7.69
C TYR A 105 -5.01 13.07 -8.55
N VAL A 106 -5.47 12.21 -9.45
CA VAL A 106 -6.67 12.45 -10.28
C VAL A 106 -7.92 12.64 -9.41
N ILE A 107 -8.19 11.74 -8.45
CA ILE A 107 -9.34 11.86 -7.52
C ILE A 107 -9.31 13.22 -6.80
N ARG A 108 -8.14 13.62 -6.28
CA ARG A 108 -7.98 14.90 -5.58
C ARG A 108 -8.28 16.08 -6.48
N MET A 109 -7.80 16.08 -7.73
CA MET A 109 -8.09 17.15 -8.68
C MET A 109 -9.57 17.23 -9.02
N THR A 110 -10.24 16.09 -9.24
CA THR A 110 -11.67 16.05 -9.54
C THR A 110 -12.50 16.54 -8.34
N ASN A 111 -12.15 16.11 -7.13
CA ASN A 111 -12.85 16.51 -5.90
C ASN A 111 -12.63 17.97 -5.50
N GLN A 112 -11.45 18.54 -5.81
CA GLN A 112 -11.17 19.97 -5.59
C GLN A 112 -12.01 20.88 -6.50
N GLY A 113 -12.36 20.44 -7.71
CA GLY A 113 -13.31 21.14 -8.58
C GLY A 113 -14.71 21.24 -7.96
N SER A 114 -15.17 20.16 -7.32
CA SER A 114 -16.48 20.11 -6.66
C SER A 114 -16.61 21.02 -5.43
N TYR A 115 -15.50 21.35 -4.75
CA TYR A 115 -15.52 22.22 -3.55
C TYR A 115 -15.64 23.72 -3.90
N ASN A 116 -15.22 24.13 -5.11
CA ASN A 116 -15.14 25.53 -5.52
C ASN A 116 -16.29 25.99 -6.43
N GLN A 117 -17.35 25.18 -6.62
CA GLN A 117 -18.55 25.53 -7.41
C GLN A 117 -18.26 26.00 -8.86
N LYS A 118 -17.05 25.77 -9.37
CA LYS A 118 -16.69 25.91 -10.78
C LYS A 118 -16.71 24.53 -11.39
N GLU A 119 -17.51 24.39 -12.44
CA GLU A 119 -17.55 23.21 -13.29
C GLU A 119 -16.11 22.77 -13.62
N TYR A 120 -15.80 21.49 -13.40
CA TYR A 120 -14.48 20.94 -13.66
C TYR A 120 -14.13 21.14 -15.15
N ASP A 121 -13.08 21.92 -15.44
CA ASP A 121 -12.59 22.11 -16.80
C ASP A 121 -11.63 20.97 -17.18
N PRO A 122 -12.02 20.05 -18.09
CA PRO A 122 -11.18 18.93 -18.48
C PRO A 122 -9.87 19.38 -19.12
N ARG A 123 -9.82 20.58 -19.71
CA ARG A 123 -8.62 21.12 -20.35
C ARG A 123 -7.57 21.53 -19.32
N GLN A 124 -7.99 22.19 -18.25
CA GLN A 124 -7.09 22.51 -17.12
C GLN A 124 -6.64 21.22 -16.43
N GLY A 125 -7.57 20.29 -16.17
CA GLY A 125 -7.24 18.99 -15.57
C GLY A 125 -6.18 18.20 -16.36
N ALA A 126 -6.27 18.17 -17.69
CA ALA A 126 -5.28 17.49 -18.53
C ALA A 126 -3.90 18.17 -18.47
N ASN A 127 -3.84 19.50 -18.48
CA ASN A 127 -2.60 20.27 -18.40
C ASN A 127 -1.93 20.12 -17.03
N ASP A 128 -2.71 20.18 -15.95
CA ASP A 128 -2.20 20.05 -14.59
C ASP A 128 -1.67 18.64 -14.33
N LEU A 129 -2.42 17.62 -14.78
CA LEU A 129 -1.97 16.23 -14.70
C LEU A 129 -0.67 16.02 -15.47
N LYS A 130 -0.59 16.53 -16.71
CA LYS A 130 0.64 16.45 -17.51
C LYS A 130 1.80 17.14 -16.82
N ALA A 131 1.61 18.37 -16.33
CA ALA A 131 2.67 19.14 -15.68
C ALA A 131 3.17 18.45 -14.40
N TRP A 132 2.27 17.83 -13.64
CA TRP A 132 2.63 17.06 -12.46
C TRP A 132 3.40 15.78 -12.82
N LEU A 133 2.95 15.02 -13.82
CA LEU A 133 3.64 13.81 -14.30
C LEU A 133 5.05 14.14 -14.84
N ASP A 134 5.17 15.18 -15.66
CA ASP A 134 6.45 15.65 -16.22
C ASP A 134 7.47 16.03 -15.14
N ARG A 135 6.98 16.62 -14.02
CA ARG A 135 7.83 17.01 -12.89
C ARG A 135 8.22 15.82 -12.01
N THR A 136 7.31 14.87 -11.85
CA THR A 136 7.47 13.77 -10.88
C THR A 136 8.22 12.58 -11.49
N TYR A 137 7.94 12.25 -12.75
CA TYR A 137 8.44 11.04 -13.41
C TYR A 137 9.31 11.35 -14.65
N GLY A 138 9.61 12.63 -14.89
CA GLY A 138 10.42 13.07 -16.03
C GLY A 138 9.59 13.33 -17.28
N ARG A 139 10.15 14.10 -18.22
CA ARG A 139 9.49 14.46 -19.48
C ARG A 139 9.74 13.39 -20.55
N ALA A 140 8.82 13.15 -21.49
CA ALA A 140 7.59 13.91 -21.76
C ALA A 140 6.33 13.02 -21.66
N TRP A 141 5.34 13.45 -20.88
CA TRP A 141 4.06 12.77 -20.73
C TRP A 141 2.99 13.33 -21.68
N GLN A 142 2.10 12.48 -22.16
CA GLN A 142 0.90 12.87 -22.89
C GLN A 142 -0.33 12.47 -22.09
N VAL A 143 -1.29 13.39 -21.95
CA VAL A 143 -2.52 13.18 -21.18
C VAL A 143 -3.71 13.51 -22.08
N VAL A 144 -4.64 12.56 -22.17
CA VAL A 144 -5.87 12.70 -22.95
C VAL A 144 -7.06 12.38 -22.05
N ILE A 145 -8.03 13.30 -21.97
CA ILE A 145 -9.29 13.11 -21.25
C ILE A 145 -10.41 13.08 -22.29
N VAL A 146 -11.22 12.03 -22.28
CA VAL A 146 -12.29 11.81 -23.27
C VAL A 146 -13.62 11.60 -22.57
N ASN A 147 -14.68 12.24 -23.07
CA ASN A 147 -16.06 11.90 -22.73
C ASN A 147 -16.71 11.19 -23.92
N GLY A 148 -16.76 9.85 -23.87
CA GLY A 148 -17.26 9.00 -24.95
C GLY A 148 -16.31 7.85 -25.29
N SER A 149 -16.49 7.28 -26.48
CA SER A 149 -15.64 6.20 -27.00
C SER A 149 -14.37 6.76 -27.63
N TYR A 150 -13.25 6.04 -27.49
CA TYR A 150 -11.98 6.40 -28.09
C TYR A 150 -11.33 5.20 -28.77
N TRP A 151 -10.50 5.47 -29.78
CA TRP A 151 -9.57 4.52 -30.38
C TRP A 151 -8.22 5.23 -30.49
N MET A 152 -7.16 4.61 -30.01
CA MET A 152 -5.79 5.11 -30.14
C MET A 152 -4.88 3.98 -30.59
N ASN A 153 -3.89 4.32 -31.40
CA ASN A 153 -2.79 3.44 -31.75
C ASN A 153 -1.51 4.23 -31.46
N TYR A 154 -0.71 3.75 -30.51
CA TYR A 154 0.57 4.35 -30.19
C TYR A 154 1.66 3.29 -30.37
N SER A 155 2.64 3.63 -31.20
CA SER A 155 3.84 2.82 -31.39
C SER A 155 4.88 3.36 -30.45
N HIS A 156 5.51 2.45 -29.75
CA HIS A 156 6.28 2.78 -28.59
C HIS A 156 7.48 1.80 -28.67
N GLU A 157 8.71 2.29 -28.50
CA GLU A 157 9.90 1.43 -28.54
C GLU A 157 9.79 0.37 -27.44
N PRO A 158 10.25 -0.88 -27.64
CA PRO A 158 10.22 -1.86 -26.56
C PRO A 158 10.95 -1.27 -25.34
N GLU A 159 10.24 -1.22 -24.20
CA GLU A 159 10.55 -0.55 -22.92
C GLU A 159 10.04 0.88 -22.69
N ASN A 160 9.51 1.54 -23.70
CA ASN A 160 8.61 2.66 -23.48
C ASN A 160 7.38 2.26 -24.24
N SER A 161 6.38 1.57 -23.64
CA SER A 161 5.08 1.34 -24.27
C SER A 161 3.82 1.18 -23.43
N PHE A 162 2.82 2.03 -23.61
CA PHE A 162 1.42 1.75 -23.31
C PHE A 162 0.40 2.26 -24.32
#